data_AF-I5C0H4-F1
#
_entry.id   AF-I5C0H4-F1
#
_cell.length_a   1.000
_cell.length_b   1.000
_cell.length_c   1.000
_cell.angle_alpha   90.00
_cell.angle_beta   90.00
_cell.angle_gamma   90.00
#
_symmetry.space_group_name_H-M   'P 1'
#
loop_
_entity.id
_entity.type
_entity.pdbx_description
1 polymer ?
#
loop_
_entity_poly.entity_id
_entity_poly.type
_entity_poly.pdbx_seq_one_letter_code
_entity_poly.pdbx_strand_id
1 'polypeptide(L)'
;MGLIAGRFAAAERLGRPIPTPPATTAFGALLNHITGGHILSDDEPGKRSFQPMNVNFGLFPPVEVPKPEGKRLRGKEKSVAKKKALTTRALIDFKAWLDRLPAAAAAE
;
A
#
# COMPACT_ATOMS: atom_id res chain seq x y z
N MET A 1 -0.99 -2.10 11.22
CA MET A 1 -2.38 -2.39 10.76
C MET A 1 -3.46 -1.92 11.74
N GLY A 2 -3.24 -1.93 13.06
CA GLY A 2 -4.23 -1.47 14.05
C GLY A 2 -4.82 -0.07 13.79
N LEU A 3 -3.99 0.89 13.35
CA LEU A 3 -4.46 2.25 12.98
C LEU A 3 -5.55 2.22 11.89
N ILE A 4 -5.33 1.47 10.80
CA ILE A 4 -6.29 1.39 9.69
C ILE A 4 -7.55 0.64 10.12
N ALA A 5 -7.40 -0.45 10.89
CA ALA A 5 -8.54 -1.16 11.46
C ALA A 5 -9.42 -0.24 12.33
N GLY A 6 -8.81 0.57 13.20
CA GLY A 6 -9.54 1.54 14.03
C GLY A 6 -10.26 2.61 13.21
N ARG A 7 -9.62 3.12 12.14
CA ARG A 7 -10.27 4.07 11.22
C ARG A 7 -11.49 3.48 10.52
N PHE A 8 -11.40 2.24 10.05
CA PHE A 8 -12.54 1.54 9.44
C PHE A 8 -13.65 1.27 10.45
N ALA A 9 -13.32 0.77 11.63
CA ALA A 9 -14.31 0.50 12.68
C ALA A 9 -15.06 1.76 13.11
N ALA A 10 -14.36 2.89 13.27
CA ALA A 10 -14.99 4.17 13.59
C ALA A 10 -15.88 4.68 12.44
N ALA A 11 -15.39 4.60 11.20
CA ALA A 11 -16.13 4.98 10.00
C ALA A 11 -17.43 4.15 9.84
N GLU A 12 -17.35 2.84 10.04
CA GLU A 12 -18.49 1.93 10.03
C GLU A 12 -19.50 2.26 11.13
N ARG A 13 -19.03 2.46 12.37
CA ARG A 13 -19.88 2.82 13.52
C ARG A 13 -20.65 4.13 13.32
N LEU A 14 -20.10 5.05 12.53
CA LEU A 14 -20.70 6.34 12.19
C LEU A 14 -21.52 6.32 10.89
N GLY A 15 -21.65 5.16 10.22
CA GLY A 15 -22.38 5.03 8.95
C GLY A 15 -21.70 5.78 7.79
N ARG A 16 -20.39 6.02 7.87
CA ARG A 16 -19.59 6.79 6.90
C ARG A 16 -18.42 5.94 6.40
N PRO A 17 -18.67 4.86 5.64
CA PRO A 17 -17.59 3.98 5.18
C PRO A 17 -16.55 4.79 4.38
N ILE A 18 -15.27 4.54 4.66
CA ILE A 18 -14.15 5.17 3.96
C ILE A 18 -13.53 4.20 2.96
N PRO A 19 -13.03 4.66 1.80
CA PRO A 19 -12.36 3.79 0.84
C PRO A 19 -11.07 3.21 1.45
N THR A 20 -10.65 2.04 0.96
CA THR A 20 -9.36 1.46 1.35
C THR A 20 -8.19 2.33 0.89
N PRO A 21 -7.06 2.34 1.61
CA PRO A 21 -5.87 3.04 1.14
C PRO A 21 -5.37 2.41 -0.17
N PRO A 22 -4.87 3.20 -1.14
CA PRO A 22 -4.41 2.68 -2.43
C PRO A 22 -3.31 1.61 -2.28
N ALA A 23 -3.29 0.59 -3.15
CA ALA A 23 -2.28 -0.48 -3.14
C ALA A 23 -0.84 0.03 -3.36
N THR A 24 -0.68 1.25 -3.86
CA THR A 24 0.60 1.95 -3.99
C THR A 24 1.15 2.50 -2.68
N THR A 25 0.35 2.50 -1.60
CA THR A 25 0.75 2.90 -0.24
C THR A 25 1.19 1.68 0.58
N ALA A 26 1.94 1.90 1.67
CA ALA A 26 2.37 0.80 2.54
C ALA A 26 1.18 0.04 3.17
N PHE A 27 0.14 0.77 3.62
CA PHE A 27 -1.05 0.18 4.20
C PHE A 27 -1.90 -0.56 3.15
N GLY A 28 -2.09 0.02 1.97
CA GLY A 28 -2.86 -0.62 0.91
C GLY A 28 -2.15 -1.83 0.32
N ALA A 29 -0.83 -1.78 0.13
CA ALA A 29 -0.04 -2.92 -0.32
C ALA A 29 -0.15 -4.10 0.66
N LEU A 30 0.00 -3.83 1.96
CA LEU A 30 -0.12 -4.86 2.99
C LEU A 30 -1.56 -5.38 3.13
N LEU A 31 -2.56 -4.50 3.06
CA LEU A 31 -3.97 -4.91 3.06
C LEU A 31 -4.29 -5.81 1.86
N ASN A 32 -3.83 -5.45 0.67
CA ASN A 32 -4.00 -6.25 -0.54
C ASN A 32 -3.28 -7.59 -0.45
N HIS A 33 -2.09 -7.65 0.16
CA HIS A 33 -1.41 -8.93 0.43
C HIS A 33 -2.20 -9.83 1.38
N ILE A 34 -2.73 -9.27 2.47
CA ILE A 34 -3.54 -10.02 3.46
C ILE A 34 -4.85 -10.53 2.85
N THR A 35 -5.52 -9.70 2.05
CA THR A 35 -6.86 -10.01 1.52
C THR A 35 -6.83 -10.73 0.18
N GLY A 36 -5.81 -10.51 -0.64
CA GLY A 36 -5.63 -11.13 -1.96
C GLY A 36 -4.66 -12.32 -1.98
N GLY A 37 -3.81 -12.50 -0.96
CA GLY A 37 -2.87 -13.62 -0.85
C GLY A 37 -3.53 -14.99 -0.65
N HIS A 38 -4.85 -15.03 -0.57
CA HIS A 38 -5.68 -16.23 -0.46
C HIS A 38 -6.48 -16.55 -1.72
N ILE A 39 -6.33 -15.81 -2.83
CA ILE A 39 -6.95 -16.20 -4.10
C ILE A 39 -6.23 -17.46 -4.56
N LEU A 40 -6.86 -18.59 -4.20
CA LEU A 40 -6.52 -19.94 -4.59
C LEU A 40 -6.39 -19.93 -6.12
N SER A 41 -5.21 -20.28 -6.63
CA SER A 41 -5.16 -20.90 -7.94
C SER A 41 -5.95 -22.20 -7.82
N ASP A 42 -7.05 -22.33 -8.57
CA ASP A 42 -7.87 -23.55 -8.66
C ASP A 42 -7.05 -24.80 -9.03
N ASP A 43 -5.80 -24.61 -9.45
CA ASP A 43 -4.87 -25.66 -9.85
C ASP A 43 -4.26 -26.47 -8.67
N GLU A 44 -4.29 -26.00 -7.42
CA GLU A 44 -3.77 -26.79 -6.28
C GLU A 44 -4.55 -26.61 -4.95
N PRO A 45 -5.46 -27.55 -4.61
CA PRO A 45 -6.13 -27.55 -3.32
C PRO A 45 -5.13 -27.87 -2.19
N GLY A 46 -4.77 -26.88 -1.38
CA GLY A 46 -4.06 -27.08 -0.11
C GLY A 46 -2.88 -26.16 0.20
N LYS A 47 -2.37 -25.38 -0.78
CA LYS A 47 -1.32 -24.39 -0.48
C LYS A 47 -1.93 -23.07 -0.05
N ARG A 48 -1.89 -22.80 1.26
CA ARG A 48 -2.05 -21.43 1.78
C ARG A 48 -0.88 -20.59 1.25
N SER A 49 -1.09 -19.93 0.11
CA SER A 49 -0.09 -19.07 -0.57
C SER A 49 0.24 -17.80 0.23
N PHE A 50 -0.64 -17.41 1.16
CA PHE A 50 -0.37 -16.34 2.12
C PHE A 50 0.63 -16.78 3.20
N GLN A 51 1.67 -15.97 3.37
CA GLN A 51 2.55 -16.00 4.53
C GLN A 51 2.46 -14.66 5.26
N PRO A 52 2.26 -14.66 6.60
CA PRO A 52 2.32 -13.45 7.39
C PRO A 52 3.67 -12.75 7.21
N MET A 53 3.64 -11.48 6.84
CA MET A 53 4.84 -10.66 6.72
C MET A 53 4.56 -9.20 7.03
N ASN A 54 5.61 -8.49 7.45
CA ASN A 54 5.60 -7.03 7.47
C ASN A 54 5.68 -6.48 6.03
N VAL A 55 5.35 -5.19 5.88
CA VAL A 55 5.47 -4.51 4.60
C VAL A 55 6.91 -4.54 4.10
N ASN A 56 7.08 -4.80 2.81
CA ASN A 56 8.37 -4.73 2.12
C ASN A 56 8.16 -4.19 0.69
N PHE A 57 9.24 -3.78 0.01
CA PHE A 57 9.16 -3.19 -1.33
C PHE A 57 8.59 -4.11 -2.41
N GLY A 58 8.59 -5.44 -2.19
CA GLY A 58 8.03 -6.41 -3.12
C GLY A 58 6.50 -6.40 -3.17
N LEU A 59 5.83 -5.87 -2.13
CA LEU A 59 4.37 -5.77 -2.10
C LEU A 59 3.83 -4.59 -2.92
N PHE A 60 4.68 -3.62 -3.25
CA PHE A 60 4.24 -2.41 -3.95
C PHE A 60 4.12 -2.69 -5.46
N PRO A 61 3.08 -2.17 -6.12
CA PRO A 61 3.00 -2.18 -7.57
C PRO A 61 4.25 -1.57 -8.22
N PRO A 62 4.64 -1.99 -9.44
CA PRO A 62 5.77 -1.42 -10.16
C PRO A 62 5.66 0.12 -10.27
N VAL A 63 6.81 0.80 -10.28
CA VAL A 63 6.91 2.24 -10.51
C VAL A 63 7.94 2.51 -11.58
N GLU A 64 7.64 3.48 -12.43
CA GLU A 64 8.61 4.00 -13.38
C GLU A 64 9.62 4.88 -12.65
N VAL A 65 10.90 4.64 -12.92
CA VAL A 65 11.98 5.45 -12.37
C VAL A 65 12.41 6.43 -13.46
N PRO A 66 12.27 7.75 -13.25
CA PRO A 66 12.77 8.74 -14.19
C PRO A 66 14.25 8.49 -14.47
N LYS A 67 14.62 8.34 -15.74
CA LYS A 67 16.02 8.21 -16.13
C LYS A 67 16.62 9.63 -16.19
N PRO A 68 17.69 9.92 -15.45
CA PRO A 68 18.42 11.15 -15.68
C PRO A 68 18.97 11.15 -17.10
N GLU A 69 18.80 12.26 -17.84
CA GLU A 69 19.34 12.39 -19.19
C GLU A 69 20.85 12.12 -19.20
N GLY A 70 21.29 11.34 -20.19
CA GLY A 70 22.70 10.99 -20.38
C GLY A 70 23.32 10.00 -19.38
N LYS A 71 22.66 9.64 -18.26
CA LYS A 71 23.23 8.71 -17.26
C LYS A 71 22.40 7.45 -17.05
N ARG A 72 22.96 6.30 -17.43
CA ARG A 72 22.35 4.99 -17.13
C ARG A 72 22.63 4.61 -15.68
N LEU A 73 21.60 4.65 -14.83
CA LEU A 73 21.69 4.16 -13.45
C LEU A 73 22.05 2.66 -13.42
N ARG A 74 23.08 2.30 -12.67
CA ARG A 74 23.56 0.91 -12.54
C ARG A 74 23.65 0.47 -11.08
N GLY A 75 23.52 -0.84 -10.84
CA GLY A 75 23.71 -1.46 -9.53
C GLY A 75 22.94 -0.78 -8.39
N LYS A 76 23.68 -0.35 -7.37
CA LYS A 76 23.15 0.27 -6.15
C LYS A 76 22.37 1.57 -6.43
N GLU A 77 22.83 2.40 -7.36
CA GLU A 77 22.16 3.67 -7.72
C GLU A 77 20.74 3.39 -8.25
N LYS A 78 20.58 2.37 -9.11
CA LYS A 78 19.26 1.97 -9.65
C LYS A 78 18.32 1.48 -8.55
N SER A 79 18.83 0.71 -7.60
CA SER A 79 18.03 0.21 -6.46
C SER A 79 17.55 1.35 -5.57
N VAL A 80 18.44 2.30 -5.25
CA VAL A 80 18.08 3.49 -4.45
C VAL A 80 17.06 4.35 -5.18
N ALA A 81 17.25 4.61 -6.48
CA ALA A 81 16.32 5.38 -7.29
C ALA A 81 14.93 4.71 -7.34
N LYS A 82 14.87 3.39 -7.50
CA LYS A 82 13.59 2.64 -7.47
C LYS A 82 12.90 2.74 -6.11
N LYS A 83 13.63 2.54 -5.01
CA LYS A 83 13.08 2.69 -3.66
C LYS A 83 12.55 4.10 -3.43
N LYS A 84 13.31 5.14 -3.82
CA LYS A 84 12.90 6.54 -3.70
C LYS A 84 11.64 6.84 -4.53
N ALA A 85 11.55 6.34 -5.76
CA ALA A 85 10.36 6.49 -6.60
C ALA A 85 9.14 5.82 -5.96
N LEU A 86 9.30 4.59 -5.44
CA LEU A 86 8.23 3.87 -4.74
C LEU A 86 7.74 4.63 -3.51
N THR A 87 8.65 5.06 -2.63
CA THR A 87 8.26 5.77 -1.39
C THR A 87 7.67 7.14 -1.69
N THR A 88 8.17 7.87 -2.69
CA THR A 88 7.63 9.18 -3.08
C THR A 88 6.18 9.03 -3.55
N ARG A 89 5.91 8.09 -4.46
CA ARG A 89 4.54 7.80 -4.90
C ARG A 89 3.66 7.36 -3.73
N ALA A 90 4.15 6.46 -2.87
CA ALA A 90 3.39 5.98 -1.73
C ALA A 90 2.97 7.10 -0.77
N LEU A 91 3.85 8.08 -0.51
CA LEU A 91 3.54 9.23 0.33
C LEU A 91 2.50 10.16 -0.30
N ILE A 92 2.65 10.45 -1.61
CA ILE A 92 1.69 11.28 -2.37
C ILE A 92 0.30 10.63 -2.34
N ASP A 93 0.22 9.35 -2.68
CA ASP A 93 -1.05 8.63 -2.76
C ASP A 93 -1.71 8.47 -1.38
N PHE A 94 -0.90 8.25 -0.33
CA PHE A 94 -1.42 8.16 1.03
C PHE A 94 -1.94 9.50 1.53
N LYS A 95 -1.25 10.61 1.24
CA LYS A 95 -1.73 11.96 1.53
C LYS A 95 -3.04 12.25 0.79
N ALA A 96 -3.08 11.98 -0.51
CA ALA A 96 -4.29 12.19 -1.31
C ALA A 96 -5.47 11.36 -0.79
N TRP A 97 -5.21 10.14 -0.30
CA TRP A 97 -6.24 9.33 0.34
C TRP A 97 -6.74 9.98 1.64
N LEU A 98 -5.83 10.42 2.53
CA LEU A 98 -6.21 11.11 3.77
C LEU A 98 -7.01 12.38 3.53
N ASP A 99 -6.60 13.19 2.55
CA ASP A 99 -7.24 14.47 2.22
C ASP A 99 -8.67 14.29 1.66
N ARG A 100 -9.02 13.09 1.15
CA ARG A 100 -10.38 12.74 0.70
C ARG A 100 -11.27 12.23 1.82
N LEU A 101 -10.71 11.88 2.97
CA LEU A 101 -11.51 11.39 4.08
C LEU A 101 -12.18 12.57 4.80
N PRO A 102 -13.43 12.41 5.27
CA PRO A 102 -14.05 13.43 6.10
C PRO A 102 -13.14 13.70 7.30
N ALA A 103 -12.94 14.98 7.62
CA ALA A 103 -12.21 15.36 8.81
C ALA A 103 -12.81 14.64 10.01
N ALA A 104 -11.96 14.05 10.85
CA ALA A 104 -12.43 13.52 12.12
C ALA A 104 -13.06 14.71 12.87
N ALA A 105 -14.34 14.61 13.21
CA ALA A 105 -14.87 15.47 14.25
C ALA A 105 -14.03 15.18 15.48
N ALA A 106 -13.21 16.14 15.91
CA ALA A 106 -12.49 16.01 17.16
C ALA A 106 -13.53 15.75 18.25
N ALA A 107 -13.33 14.66 19.01
CA ALA A 107 -14.13 14.43 20.18
C ALA A 107 -13.78 15.53 21.20
N GLU A 108 -14.80 16.29 21.61
CA GLU A 108 -14.76 17.19 22.77
C GLU A 108 -14.84 16.37 24.07
#